data_AF-A0A1Q9VHH3-F1
#
_entry.id   AF-A0A1Q9VHH3-F1
#
_cell.length_a   1.000
_cell.length_b   1.000
_cell.length_c   1.000
_cell.angle_alpha   90.00
_cell.angle_beta   90.00
_cell.angle_gamma   90.00
#
_symmetry.space_group_name_H-M   'P 1'
#
loop_
_entity.id
_entity.type
_entity.pdbx_description
1 polymer ?
#
loop_
_entity_poly.entity_id
_entity_poly.type
_entity_poly.pdbx_seq_one_letter_code
_entity_poly.pdbx_strand_id
1 'polypeptide(L)'
;MLVLDEEWPVTARDALADGDVEQALRRAFPAGEVATQRNGPVARVAEMVRGATEDGAEMLTMRLEYHIPVPDRSRLLLARVNVPNIPSAEPFATLFDEILDSVTFLDAPGGGAVEEAGAAGEVDGEAPAGDVPASWAPVRETSR
;
A
#
# COMPACT_ATOMS: atom_id res chain seq x y z
N MET A 1 -12.69 -12.09 -3.45
CA MET A 1 -11.42 -11.33 -3.44
C MET A 1 -11.32 -10.62 -2.11
N LEU A 2 -10.15 -10.66 -1.49
CA LEU A 2 -9.83 -9.94 -0.27
C LEU A 2 -8.74 -8.92 -0.58
N VAL A 3 -8.87 -7.70 -0.06
CA VAL A 3 -7.89 -6.61 -0.24
C VAL A 3 -7.50 -6.06 1.12
N LEU A 4 -6.21 -5.93 1.39
CA LEU A 4 -5.64 -5.54 2.67
C LEU A 4 -4.41 -4.65 2.48
N ASP A 5 -4.15 -3.77 3.44
CA ASP A 5 -2.85 -3.09 3.53
C ASP A 5 -1.79 -4.05 4.08
N GLU A 6 -0.58 -3.97 3.53
CA GLU A 6 0.57 -4.79 3.89
C GLU A 6 1.84 -3.92 4.01
N GLU A 7 2.70 -4.20 4.98
CA GLU A 7 4.00 -3.53 5.09
C GLU A 7 5.02 -4.14 4.15
N TRP A 8 5.97 -3.32 3.69
CA TRP A 8 7.09 -3.83 2.90
C TRP A 8 7.95 -4.83 3.70
N PRO A 9 8.29 -5.99 3.13
CA PRO A 9 9.24 -6.92 3.74
C PRO A 9 10.62 -6.27 3.95
N VAL A 10 11.30 -6.66 5.02
CA VAL A 10 12.64 -6.19 5.36
C VAL A 10 13.66 -6.36 4.22
N THR A 11 13.49 -7.41 3.41
CA THR A 11 14.38 -7.73 2.27
C THR A 11 14.32 -6.72 1.13
N ALA A 12 13.27 -5.89 1.08
CA ALA A 12 13.06 -4.89 0.04
C ALA A 12 13.62 -3.50 0.40
N ARG A 13 13.98 -3.25 1.67
CA ARG A 13 14.28 -1.91 2.19
C ARG A 13 15.41 -1.20 1.46
N ASP A 14 16.50 -1.90 1.16
CA ASP A 14 17.65 -1.29 0.47
C ASP A 14 17.27 -0.80 -0.94
N ALA A 15 16.54 -1.64 -1.70
CA ALA A 15 16.09 -1.28 -3.03
C ALA A 15 15.05 -0.14 -3.00
N LEU A 16 14.19 -0.10 -1.98
CA LEU A 16 13.27 1.03 -1.78
C LEU A 16 14.01 2.33 -1.47
N ALA A 17 15.05 2.28 -0.64
CA ALA A 17 15.87 3.44 -0.31
C ALA A 17 16.59 4.00 -1.55
N ASP A 18 16.98 3.12 -2.48
CA ASP A 18 17.56 3.48 -3.78
C ASP A 18 16.49 3.93 -4.81
N GLY A 19 15.20 3.86 -4.45
CA GLY A 19 14.09 4.23 -5.32
C GLY A 19 13.72 3.18 -6.38
N ASP A 20 14.33 1.99 -6.34
CA ASP A 20 14.12 0.88 -7.27
C ASP A 20 13.01 -0.06 -6.77
N VAL A 21 11.76 0.32 -7.07
CA VAL A 21 10.55 -0.40 -6.64
C VAL A 21 10.45 -1.79 -7.30
N GLU A 22 10.89 -1.94 -8.54
CA GLU A 22 10.82 -3.22 -9.25
C GLU A 22 11.77 -4.23 -8.61
N GLN A 23 13.00 -3.80 -8.31
CA GLN A 23 13.96 -4.63 -7.58
C GLN A 23 13.53 -4.91 -6.14
N ALA A 24 12.87 -3.95 -5.48
CA ALA A 24 12.27 -4.13 -4.17
C ALA A 24 11.21 -5.23 -4.17
N LEU A 25 10.28 -5.21 -5.14
CA LEU A 25 9.26 -6.25 -5.31
C LEU A 25 9.87 -7.62 -5.57
N ARG A 26 10.89 -7.73 -6.42
CA ARG A 26 11.60 -9.00 -6.66
C ARG A 26 12.27 -9.56 -5.41
N ARG A 27 12.82 -8.70 -4.55
CA ARG A 27 13.43 -9.11 -3.26
C ARG A 27 12.38 -9.47 -2.20
N ALA A 28 11.26 -8.78 -2.19
CA ALA A 28 10.15 -9.05 -1.28
C ALA A 28 9.45 -10.39 -1.62
N PHE A 29 9.20 -10.63 -2.90
CA PHE A 29 8.36 -11.73 -3.38
C PHE A 29 9.10 -12.54 -4.46
N PRO A 30 10.11 -13.34 -4.07
CA PRO A 30 10.97 -14.05 -5.02
C PRO A 30 10.26 -15.15 -5.82
N ALA A 31 9.11 -15.63 -5.33
CA ALA A 31 8.26 -16.58 -6.05
C ALA A 31 7.27 -15.90 -7.01
N GLY A 32 7.21 -14.57 -6.99
CA GLY A 32 6.29 -13.78 -7.80
C GLY A 32 6.90 -13.31 -9.11
N GLU A 33 6.03 -13.09 -10.08
CA GLU A 33 6.34 -12.38 -11.32
C GLU A 33 6.11 -10.89 -11.11
N VAL A 34 7.09 -10.06 -11.49
CA VAL A 34 6.93 -8.60 -11.44
C VAL A 34 6.60 -8.09 -12.84
N ALA A 35 5.45 -7.43 -12.96
CA ALA A 35 4.96 -6.86 -14.21
C ALA A 35 4.57 -5.39 -14.01
N THR A 36 4.79 -4.57 -15.05
CA THR A 36 4.39 -3.16 -15.03
C THR A 36 2.93 -3.04 -15.42
N GLN A 37 2.13 -2.43 -14.54
CA GLN A 37 0.74 -2.05 -14.76
C GLN A 37 0.61 -0.53 -14.86
N ARG A 38 -0.60 0.00 -15.07
CA ARG A 38 -0.85 1.46 -15.15
C ARG A 38 -0.39 2.22 -13.92
N ASN A 39 -0.49 1.61 -12.74
CA ASN A 39 -0.10 2.22 -11.47
C ASN A 39 1.38 2.00 -11.10
N GLY A 40 2.16 1.36 -11.98
CA GLY A 40 3.56 1.00 -11.72
C GLY A 40 3.78 -0.51 -11.61
N PRO A 41 4.96 -0.94 -11.15
CA PRO A 41 5.30 -2.35 -11.03
C PRO A 41 4.48 -3.04 -9.93
N VAL A 42 4.02 -4.24 -10.20
CA VAL A 42 3.23 -5.10 -9.30
C VAL A 42 3.86 -6.48 -9.26
N ALA A 43 3.94 -7.08 -8.08
CA ALA A 43 4.31 -8.49 -7.97
C ALA A 43 3.06 -9.36 -7.91
N ARG A 44 3.01 -10.41 -8.73
CA ARG A 44 1.96 -11.43 -8.74
C ARG A 44 2.54 -12.79 -8.36
N VAL A 45 2.00 -13.41 -7.32
CA VAL A 45 2.28 -14.80 -6.95
C VAL A 45 1.08 -15.65 -7.33
N ALA A 46 1.31 -16.70 -8.10
CA ALA A 46 0.27 -17.65 -8.52
C ALA A 46 0.58 -19.05 -7.98
N GLU A 47 -0.38 -19.65 -7.27
CA GLU A 47 -0.32 -21.03 -6.81
C GLU A 47 -1.48 -21.82 -7.41
N MET A 48 -1.16 -22.98 -7.97
CA MET A 48 -2.12 -23.87 -8.61
C MET A 48 -2.13 -25.22 -7.89
N VAL A 49 -3.30 -25.62 -7.40
CA VAL A 49 -3.52 -26.94 -6.81
C VAL A 49 -4.40 -27.75 -7.74
N ARG A 50 -3.91 -28.92 -8.16
CA ARG A 50 -4.68 -29.89 -8.95
C ARG A 50 -5.42 -30.84 -8.03
N GLY A 51 -6.65 -31.15 -8.37
CA GLY A 51 -7.46 -32.18 -7.73
C GLY A 51 -8.24 -32.99 -8.77
N ALA A 52 -8.98 -33.98 -8.29
CA ALA A 52 -9.89 -34.78 -9.10
C ALA A 52 -11.26 -34.86 -8.41
N THR A 53 -12.35 -34.88 -9.18
CA THR A 53 -13.68 -35.24 -8.67
C THR A 53 -13.77 -36.74 -8.40
N GLU A 54 -14.84 -37.18 -7.71
CA GLU A 54 -15.15 -38.61 -7.55
C GLU A 54 -15.34 -39.32 -8.91
N ASP A 55 -15.80 -38.59 -9.93
CA ASP A 55 -15.95 -39.08 -11.31
C ASP A 55 -14.64 -39.03 -12.13
N GLY A 56 -13.51 -38.65 -11.51
CA GLY A 56 -12.19 -38.60 -12.14
C GLY A 56 -11.93 -37.38 -13.03
N ALA A 57 -12.80 -36.37 -13.01
CA ALA A 57 -12.58 -35.12 -13.75
C ALA A 57 -11.51 -34.28 -13.05
N GLU A 58 -10.53 -33.78 -13.81
CA GLU A 58 -9.52 -32.86 -13.27
C GLU A 58 -10.16 -31.53 -12.86
N MET A 59 -9.81 -31.04 -11.67
CA MET A 59 -10.19 -29.71 -11.20
C MET A 59 -8.95 -28.94 -10.77
N LEU A 60 -8.96 -27.63 -11.03
CA LEU A 60 -7.92 -26.72 -10.57
C LEU A 60 -8.47 -25.79 -9.52
N THR A 61 -7.68 -25.54 -8.49
CA THR A 61 -7.85 -24.40 -7.59
C THR A 61 -6.68 -23.45 -7.81
N MET A 62 -6.99 -22.20 -8.15
CA MET A 62 -6.00 -21.15 -8.34
C MET A 62 -6.04 -20.17 -7.18
N ARG A 63 -4.87 -19.90 -6.57
CA ARG A 63 -4.67 -18.79 -5.65
C ARG A 63 -3.78 -17.75 -6.31
N LEU A 64 -4.26 -16.50 -6.38
CA LEU A 64 -3.47 -15.37 -6.84
C LEU A 64 -3.28 -14.39 -5.68
N GLU A 65 -2.08 -13.86 -5.58
CA GLU A 65 -1.72 -12.79 -4.66
C GLU A 65 -1.04 -11.70 -5.47
N TYR A 66 -1.53 -10.47 -5.31
CA TYR A 66 -0.97 -9.29 -5.95
C TYR A 66 -0.50 -8.33 -4.88
N HIS A 67 0.74 -7.90 -4.98
CA HIS A 67 1.37 -6.93 -4.09
C HIS A 67 1.60 -5.64 -4.88
N ILE A 68 0.77 -4.64 -4.61
CA ILE A 68 0.71 -3.40 -5.37
C ILE A 68 1.27 -2.29 -4.48
N PRO A 69 2.41 -1.66 -4.83
CA PRO A 69 2.88 -0.48 -4.15
C PRO A 69 1.83 0.64 -4.19
N VAL A 70 1.53 1.24 -3.04
CA VAL A 70 0.77 2.50 -3.05
C VAL A 70 1.62 3.61 -3.68
N PRO A 71 1.03 4.69 -4.24
CA PRO A 71 1.77 5.71 -4.98
C PRO A 71 2.94 6.36 -4.22
N ASP A 72 2.77 6.61 -2.91
CA ASP A 72 3.80 7.17 -2.03
C ASP A 72 4.85 6.14 -1.57
N ARG A 73 4.68 4.87 -1.95
CA ARG A 73 5.54 3.72 -1.66
C ARG A 73 5.68 3.39 -0.17
N SER A 74 4.86 4.00 0.69
CA SER A 74 4.91 3.79 2.14
C SER A 74 4.57 2.35 2.54
N ARG A 75 3.73 1.68 1.74
CA ARG A 75 3.19 0.33 1.99
C ARG A 75 2.82 -0.38 0.69
N LEU A 76 2.29 -1.58 0.84
CA LEU A 76 1.73 -2.40 -0.21
C LEU A 76 0.23 -2.57 0.00
N LEU A 77 -0.49 -2.80 -1.09
CA LEU A 77 -1.84 -3.32 -1.10
C LEU A 77 -1.76 -4.79 -1.54
N LEU A 78 -2.19 -5.70 -0.67
CA LEU A 78 -2.33 -7.11 -0.97
C LEU A 78 -3.75 -7.38 -1.48
N ALA A 79 -3.87 -7.86 -2.72
CA ALA A 79 -5.10 -8.44 -3.23
C ALA A 79 -4.95 -9.96 -3.37
N ARG A 80 -5.80 -10.71 -2.64
CA ARG A 80 -5.83 -12.18 -2.68
C ARG A 80 -7.11 -12.68 -3.34
N VAL A 81 -6.95 -13.60 -4.27
CA VAL A 81 -8.04 -14.26 -4.99
C VAL A 81 -7.87 -15.77 -4.84
N ASN A 82 -8.98 -16.47 -4.58
CA ASN A 82 -9.04 -17.92 -4.61
C ASN A 82 -10.18 -18.32 -5.56
N VAL A 83 -9.86 -19.12 -6.57
CA VAL A 83 -10.78 -19.57 -7.61
C VAL A 83 -10.77 -21.10 -7.65
N PRO A 84 -11.71 -21.76 -6.96
CA PRO A 84 -11.81 -23.22 -6.96
C PRO A 84 -12.53 -23.73 -8.22
N ASN A 85 -12.31 -25.00 -8.52
CA ASN A 85 -13.04 -25.78 -9.53
C ASN A 85 -13.04 -25.16 -10.93
N ILE A 86 -11.91 -24.61 -11.37
CA ILE A 86 -11.76 -24.05 -12.72
C ILE A 86 -11.21 -25.08 -13.70
N PRO A 87 -11.64 -25.03 -14.98
CA PRO A 87 -11.11 -25.92 -16.01
C PRO A 87 -9.70 -25.51 -16.47
N SER A 88 -9.34 -24.23 -16.33
CA SER A 88 -8.02 -23.69 -16.68
C SER A 88 -7.73 -22.40 -15.89
N ALA A 89 -6.44 -22.11 -15.68
CA ALA A 89 -5.99 -20.96 -14.90
C ALA A 89 -5.96 -19.65 -15.70
N GLU A 90 -5.45 -19.74 -16.93
CA GLU A 90 -5.05 -18.59 -17.74
C GLU A 90 -6.17 -17.56 -17.96
N PRO A 91 -7.41 -17.94 -18.34
CA PRO A 91 -8.47 -16.95 -18.54
C PRO A 91 -8.80 -16.16 -17.27
N PHE A 92 -8.71 -16.81 -16.11
CA PHE A 92 -8.96 -16.17 -14.83
C PHE A 92 -7.78 -15.29 -14.41
N ALA A 93 -6.54 -15.74 -14.59
CA ALA A 93 -5.36 -14.91 -14.34
C ALA A 93 -5.41 -13.61 -15.14
N THR A 94 -5.66 -13.69 -16.45
CA THR A 94 -5.81 -12.53 -17.32
C THR A 94 -6.95 -11.61 -16.85
N LEU A 95 -8.10 -12.16 -16.49
CA LEU A 95 -9.21 -11.37 -15.97
C LEU A 95 -8.83 -10.59 -14.71
N PHE A 96 -8.12 -11.23 -13.77
CA PHE A 96 -7.71 -10.56 -12.53
C PHE A 96 -6.58 -9.56 -12.76
N ASP A 97 -5.69 -9.79 -13.72
CA ASP A 97 -4.70 -8.80 -14.15
C ASP A 97 -5.40 -7.52 -14.64
N GLU A 98 -6.42 -7.64 -15.49
CA GLU A 98 -7.20 -6.49 -16.00
C GLU A 98 -8.01 -5.79 -14.89
N ILE A 99 -8.61 -6.55 -13.97
CA ILE A 99 -9.33 -5.97 -12.82
C ILE A 99 -8.37 -5.14 -11.97
N LEU A 100 -7.17 -5.63 -11.69
CA LEU A 100 -6.21 -4.89 -10.86
C LEU A 100 -5.53 -3.75 -11.59
N ASP A 101 -5.31 -3.86 -12.90
CA ASP A 101 -4.85 -2.76 -13.73
C ASP A 101 -5.86 -1.58 -13.76
N SER A 102 -7.15 -1.86 -13.48
CA SER A 102 -8.20 -0.85 -13.37
C SER A 102 -8.33 -0.17 -12.00
N VAL A 103 -7.58 -0.61 -10.99
CA VAL A 103 -7.62 -0.02 -9.64
C VAL A 103 -7.08 1.41 -9.70
N THR A 104 -7.76 2.33 -9.02
CA THR A 104 -7.34 3.72 -8.89
C THR A 104 -7.18 4.08 -7.43
N PHE A 105 -6.05 4.70 -7.08
CA PHE A 105 -5.84 5.29 -5.77
C PHE A 105 -6.45 6.69 -5.76
N LEU A 106 -7.40 6.92 -4.87
CA LEU A 106 -7.96 8.25 -4.65
C LEU A 106 -7.11 8.95 -3.60
N ASP A 107 -6.61 10.14 -3.92
CA ASP A 107 -6.03 11.02 -2.90
C ASP A 107 -7.10 11.29 -1.84
N ALA A 108 -6.82 10.94 -0.59
CA ALA A 108 -7.69 11.33 0.50
C ALA A 108 -7.66 12.87 0.57
N PRO A 109 -8.81 13.57 0.44
CA PRO A 109 -8.85 15.01 0.68
C PRO A 109 -8.57 15.25 2.16
N GLY A 110 -7.32 15.55 2.53
CA GLY A 110 -6.95 15.81 3.92
C GLY A 110 -5.49 15.65 4.33
N GLY A 111 -4.60 15.17 3.46
CA GLY A 111 -3.15 15.21 3.70
C GLY A 111 -2.56 16.58 3.36
N GLY A 112 -2.86 17.59 4.16
CA GLY A 112 -2.41 18.96 3.93
C GLY A 112 -0.90 19.03 3.71
N ALA A 113 -0.49 19.41 2.51
CA ALA A 113 0.78 20.06 2.29
C ALA A 113 0.75 21.35 3.13
N VAL A 114 1.48 21.36 4.24
CA VAL A 114 1.92 22.63 4.82
C VAL A 114 3.00 23.15 3.87
N GLU A 115 2.56 23.82 2.81
CA GLU A 115 3.39 24.79 2.09
C GLU A 115 3.70 25.92 3.07
N GLU A 116 4.79 25.79 3.81
CA GLU A 116 5.40 26.95 4.43
C GLU A 116 6.30 27.61 3.38
N ALA A 117 5.70 28.50 2.59
CA ALA A 117 6.41 29.40 1.70
C ALA A 117 5.91 30.84 1.90
N GLY A 118 6.75 31.64 2.58
CA GLY A 118 7.02 33.01 2.14
C GLY A 118 6.32 34.15 2.88
N ALA A 119 7.06 34.72 3.83
CA ALA A 119 7.42 36.15 3.92
C ALA A 119 6.35 37.24 3.79
N ALA A 120 6.23 38.08 4.83
CA ALA A 120 6.77 39.45 4.86
C ALA A 120 6.11 40.27 5.99
N GLY A 121 6.90 41.03 6.75
CA GLY A 121 6.34 42.03 7.67
C GLY A 121 7.27 42.43 8.80
N GLU A 122 8.36 43.11 8.46
CA GLU A 122 9.05 44.01 9.37
C GLU A 122 8.06 45.10 9.84
N VAL A 123 7.80 45.17 11.15
CA VAL A 123 7.23 46.35 11.81
C VAL A 123 7.92 46.53 13.16
N ASP A 124 8.82 47.50 13.17
CA ASP A 124 9.32 48.22 14.35
C ASP A 124 8.12 48.75 15.16
N GLY A 125 8.10 48.50 16.47
CA GLY A 125 6.94 48.82 17.31
C GLY A 125 7.14 48.50 18.78
N GLU A 126 7.77 49.44 19.48
CA GLU A 126 7.86 49.63 20.94
C GLU A 126 6.59 49.21 21.72
N ALA A 127 6.81 48.62 22.91
CA ALA A 127 5.85 47.98 23.82
C ALA A 127 4.68 48.88 24.30
N PRO A 128 3.65 48.27 24.93
CA PRO A 128 3.70 48.31 26.40
C PRO A 128 3.30 47.02 27.12
N ALA A 129 3.86 46.87 28.31
CA ALA A 129 3.51 45.87 29.33
C ALA A 129 2.00 45.89 29.65
N GLY A 130 1.38 44.71 29.65
CA GLY A 130 -0.01 44.51 30.03
C GLY A 130 -0.21 43.13 30.67
N ASP A 131 -0.61 43.16 31.94
CA ASP A 131 -1.15 42.12 32.83
C ASP A 131 -1.38 40.69 32.28
N VAL A 132 -0.76 39.72 32.94
CA VAL A 132 -1.08 38.29 32.81
C VAL A 132 -2.18 37.93 33.83
N PRO A 133 -3.41 37.57 33.42
CA PRO A 133 -4.42 37.10 34.37
C PRO A 133 -4.06 35.70 34.91
N ALA A 134 -4.07 35.58 36.23
CA ALA A 134 -3.63 34.43 37.04
C ALA A 134 -4.51 33.16 36.97
N SER A 135 -5.06 32.79 35.81
CA SER A 135 -5.99 31.65 35.70
C SER A 135 -5.51 30.46 34.87
N TRP A 136 -4.30 30.51 34.30
CA TRP A 136 -3.71 29.38 33.56
C TRP A 136 -2.41 28.89 34.20
N ALA A 137 -2.57 28.22 35.35
CA ALA A 137 -1.58 27.25 35.81
C ALA A 137 -2.07 25.84 35.43
N PRO A 138 -1.24 25.00 34.75
CA PRO A 138 -1.63 23.64 34.42
C PRO A 138 -1.70 22.76 35.67
N VAL A 139 -2.83 22.07 35.85
CA VAL A 139 -3.02 21.05 36.90
C VAL A 139 -2.07 19.88 36.62
N ARG A 140 -1.18 19.61 37.58
CA ARG A 140 -0.33 18.40 37.57
C ARG A 140 -1.17 17.22 38.04
N GLU A 141 -1.46 16.30 37.14
CA GLU A 141 -2.11 15.03 37.46
C GLU A 141 -1.08 14.10 38.13
N THR A 142 -1.24 13.88 39.43
CA THR A 142 -0.46 12.90 40.19
C THR A 142 -1.14 11.53 40.12
N SER A 143 -0.39 10.57 39.59
CA SER A 143 -0.71 9.14 39.58
C SER A 143 -0.96 8.57 40.99
N ARG A 144 -1.88 7.60 41.06
CA ARG A 144 -1.84 6.47 41.99
C ARG A 144 -2.19 5.20 41.23
#